data_AF-A0A812HJQ6-F1
#
_entry.id   AF-A0A812HJQ6-F1
#
_cell.length_a   1.000
_cell.length_b   1.000
_cell.length_c   1.000
_cell.angle_alpha   90.00
_cell.angle_beta   90.00
_cell.angle_gamma   90.00
#
_symmetry.space_group_name_H-M   'P 1'
#
loop_
_entity.id
_entity.type
_entity.pdbx_description
1 polymer ?
#
loop_
_entity_poly.entity_id
_entity_poly.type
_entity_poly.pdbx_seq_one_letter_code
_entity_poly.pdbx_strand_id
1 'polypeptide(L)' 'MNGETQNNAGENNGSCKIFAFGQLNNLSKEATLACFGRFYREDVLAHPENNDHQNIRNFMVTGWDGVKFESQALAQK' A
#
# COMPACT_ATOMS: atom_id res chain seq x y z
N MET A 1 -2.69 8.02 5.50
CA MET A 1 -2.62 8.62 4.15
C MET A 1 -1.59 7.87 3.30
N ASN A 2 -1.79 7.85 1.99
CA ASN A 2 -0.88 7.28 0.99
C ASN A 2 -0.94 8.14 -0.28
N GLY A 3 -0.05 9.12 -0.39
CA GLY A 3 -0.11 10.14 -1.44
C GLY A 3 -1.40 10.95 -1.35
N GLU A 4 -2.20 10.94 -2.41
CA GLU A 4 -3.49 11.63 -2.49
C GLU A 4 -4.64 10.80 -1.89
N THR A 5 -4.41 9.52 -1.59
CA THR A 5 -5.43 8.66 -0.97
C THR A 5 -5.41 8.78 0.55
N GLN A 6 -6.54 9.17 1.13
CA GLN A 6 -6.81 9.04 2.55
C GLN A 6 -7.57 7.73 2.81
N ASN A 7 -7.19 7.01 3.87
CA ASN A 7 -7.89 5.81 4.31
C ASN A 7 -8.33 6.03 5.76
N ASN A 8 -9.63 5.94 6.03
CA ASN A 8 -10.12 6.01 7.40
C ASN A 8 -9.87 4.68 8.13
N ALA A 9 -9.95 4.69 9.46
CA ALA A 9 -9.89 3.47 10.25
C ALA A 9 -11.01 2.49 9.81
N GLY A 10 -10.63 1.27 9.43
CA GLY A 10 -11.55 0.25 8.94
C GLY A 10 -11.71 0.21 7.41
N GLU A 11 -11.19 1.21 6.67
CA GLU A 11 -11.16 1.21 5.21
C GLU A 11 -9.85 0.62 4.69
N ASN A 12 -9.91 -0.08 3.55
CA ASN A 12 -8.73 -0.61 2.86
C ASN A 12 -7.79 -1.41 3.78
N ASN A 13 -8.36 -2.17 4.73
CA ASN A 13 -7.63 -2.91 5.75
C ASN A 13 -6.57 -3.87 5.16
N GLY A 14 -6.79 -4.39 3.95
CA GLY A 14 -5.79 -5.19 3.23
C GLY A 14 -4.51 -4.39 2.94
N SER A 15 -4.65 -3.21 2.34
CA SER A 15 -3.54 -2.30 2.08
C SER A 15 -2.88 -1.81 3.37
N CYS A 16 -3.69 -1.47 4.38
CA CYS A 16 -3.20 -1.07 5.70
C CYS A 16 -2.27 -2.12 6.31
N LYS A 17 -2.66 -3.40 6.26
CA LYS A 17 -1.82 -4.51 6.77
C LYS A 17 -0.54 -4.70 5.98
N ILE A 18 -0.59 -4.62 4.65
CA ILE A 18 0.60 -4.80 3.80
C ILE A 18 1.60 -3.67 4.04
N PHE A 19 1.14 -2.42 4.08
CA PHE A 19 2.01 -1.28 4.38
C PHE A 19 2.56 -1.33 5.80
N ALA A 20 1.75 -1.72 6.79
CA ALA A 20 2.22 -1.88 8.16
C ALA A 20 3.28 -2.99 8.26
N PHE A 21 3.08 -4.11 7.56
CA PHE A 21 4.07 -5.18 7.46
C PHE A 21 5.35 -4.72 6.78
N GLY A 22 5.24 -3.97 5.67
CA GLY A 22 6.38 -3.41 4.96
C GLY A 22 7.21 -2.48 5.82
N GLN A 23 6.56 -1.60 6.59
CA GLN A 23 7.24 -0.68 7.50
C GLN A 23 7.93 -1.42 8.65
N LEU A 24 7.23 -2.40 9.27
CA LEU A 24 7.80 -3.20 10.36
C LEU A 24 9.04 -4.00 9.93
N ASN A 25 9.09 -4.46 8.68
CA ASN A 25 10.19 -5.27 8.16
C ASN A 25 11.18 -4.46 7.31
N ASN A 26 11.08 -3.13 7.28
CA ASN A 26 11.90 -2.24 6.46
C ASN A 26 11.98 -2.68 4.99
N LEU A 27 10.84 -3.10 4.42
CA LEU A 27 10.77 -3.52 3.03
C LEU A 27 10.96 -2.34 2.08
N SER A 28 11.61 -2.58 0.95
CA SER A 28 11.67 -1.59 -0.12
C SER A 28 10.28 -1.34 -0.72
N LYS A 29 10.15 -0.27 -1.50
CA LYS A 29 8.94 0.05 -2.26
C LYS A 29 8.52 -1.12 -3.14
N GLU A 30 9.47 -1.70 -3.88
CA GLU A 30 9.24 -2.80 -4.82
C GLU A 30 8.83 -4.08 -4.08
N ALA A 31 9.50 -4.40 -2.97
CA ALA A 31 9.15 -5.55 -2.15
C ALA A 31 7.73 -5.41 -1.56
N THR A 32 7.37 -4.21 -1.12
CA THR A 32 6.03 -3.92 -0.58
C THR A 32 4.95 -4.00 -1.67
N LEU A 33 5.22 -3.49 -2.87
CA LEU A 33 4.32 -3.65 -4.02
C LEU A 33 4.14 -5.13 -4.38
N ALA A 34 5.22 -5.92 -4.33
CA ALA A 34 5.16 -7.35 -4.61
C ALA A 34 4.28 -8.13 -3.62
N CYS A 35 4.14 -7.66 -2.36
CA CYS A 35 3.25 -8.25 -1.36
C CYS A 35 1.76 -8.13 -1.71
N PHE A 36 1.37 -7.21 -2.59
CA PHE A 36 -0.01 -7.14 -3.10
C PHE A 36 -0.33 -8.24 -4.12
N GLY A 37 0.66 -9.03 -4.55
CA GLY A 37 0.47 -10.22 -5.38
C GLY A 37 -0.23 -9.90 -6.71
N ARG A 38 -1.32 -10.62 -7.01
CA ARG A 38 -2.08 -10.44 -8.25
C ARG A 38 -2.64 -9.03 -8.43
N PHE A 39 -3.02 -8.35 -7.33
CA PHE A 39 -3.58 -7.00 -7.42
C PHE A 39 -2.55 -6.01 -7.98
N TYR A 40 -1.28 -6.17 -7.62
CA TYR A 40 -0.22 -5.35 -8.22
C TYR A 40 0.12 -5.82 -9.64
N ARG A 41 0.34 -7.13 -9.84
CA ARG A 41 0.91 -7.65 -11.10
C ARG A 41 -0.08 -7.74 -12.26
N GLU A 42 -1.33 -8.03 -11.97
CA GLU A 42 -2.36 -8.27 -12.99
C GLU A 42 -3.32 -7.07 -13.04
N ASP A 43 -3.94 -6.72 -11.92
CA ASP A 43 -4.95 -5.66 -11.93
C ASP A 43 -4.33 -4.29 -12.22
N VAL A 44 -3.23 -3.93 -11.54
CA VAL A 44 -2.60 -2.62 -11.68
C VAL A 44 -1.62 -2.54 -12.85
N LEU A 45 -0.62 -3.43 -12.92
CA LEU A 45 0.42 -3.33 -13.96
C LEU A 45 -0.10 -3.64 -15.38
N ALA A 46 -1.06 -4.55 -15.53
CA ALA A 46 -1.59 -4.87 -16.86
C ALA A 46 -2.65 -3.86 -17.33
N HIS A 47 -3.21 -3.05 -16.42
CA HIS A 47 -4.25 -2.07 -16.73
C HIS A 47 -3.87 -0.68 -16.18
N PRO A 48 -2.91 0.03 -16.80
CA PRO A 48 -2.41 1.32 -16.29
C PRO A 48 -3.50 2.41 -16.23
N GLU A 49 -4.48 2.37 -17.12
CA GLU A 49 -5.57 3.34 -17.22
C GLU A 49 -6.73 3.10 -16.24
N ASN A 50 -6.75 1.95 -15.54
CA ASN A 50 -7.80 1.67 -14.56
C ASN A 50 -7.65 2.54 -13.31
N ASN A 51 -8.76 2.75 -12.61
CA ASN A 51 -8.81 3.50 -11.35
C ASN A 51 -9.08 2.60 -10.13
N ASP A 52 -8.77 1.32 -10.22
CA ASP A 52 -8.83 0.36 -9.12
C ASP A 52 -7.60 0.47 -8.21
N HIS A 53 -7.66 -0.15 -7.02
CA HIS A 53 -6.52 -0.30 -6.12
C HIS A 53 -5.73 1.00 -5.85
N GLN A 54 -6.43 2.08 -5.51
CA GLN A 54 -5.87 3.43 -5.32
C GLN A 54 -4.63 3.48 -4.42
N ASN A 55 -4.59 2.62 -3.39
CA ASN A 55 -3.42 2.50 -2.51
C ASN A 55 -2.17 1.96 -3.23
N ILE A 56 -2.32 0.97 -4.10
CA ILE A 56 -1.19 0.43 -4.87
C ILE A 56 -0.70 1.50 -5.85
N ARG A 57 -1.62 2.13 -6.58
CA ARG A 57 -1.31 3.17 -7.58
C ARG A 57 -0.62 4.39 -6.96
N ASN A 58 -1.15 4.92 -5.86
CA ASN A 58 -0.51 6.03 -5.14
C ASN A 58 0.87 5.66 -4.60
N PHE A 59 1.03 4.43 -4.09
CA PHE A 59 2.31 3.96 -3.57
C PHE A 59 3.34 3.75 -4.69
N MET A 60 2.93 3.39 -5.91
CA MET A 60 3.82 3.35 -7.08
C MET A 60 4.39 4.73 -7.43
N VAL A 61 3.65 5.81 -7.20
CA VAL A 61 4.11 7.17 -7.47
C VAL A 61 4.96 7.69 -6.31
N THR A 62 4.39 7.72 -5.11
CA THR A 62 4.97 8.43 -3.96
C THR A 62 5.89 7.56 -3.09
N GLY A 63 5.76 6.22 -3.17
CA GLY A 63 6.51 5.30 -2.31
C GLY A 63 6.26 5.56 -0.82
N TRP A 64 7.26 5.24 0.00
CA TRP A 64 7.17 5.41 1.45
C TRP A 64 7.03 6.87 1.89
N ASP A 65 7.54 7.83 1.11
CA ASP A 65 7.42 9.26 1.43
C ASP A 65 5.96 9.75 1.44
N GLY A 66 5.10 9.08 0.67
CA GLY A 66 3.66 9.35 0.64
C GLY A 66 2.85 8.63 1.71
N VAL A 67 3.42 7.62 2.37
CA VAL A 67 2.69 6.80 3.36
C VAL A 67 2.88 7.38 4.76
N LYS A 68 1.76 7.71 5.40
CA LYS A 68 1.73 8.16 6.79
C LYS A 68 0.65 7.42 7.55
N PHE A 69 1.06 6.75 8.62
CA PHE A 69 0.16 6.13 9.59
C PHE A 69 -0.11 7.09 10.74
N GLU A 70 -1.39 7.21 11.14
CA GLU A 70 -1.77 7.96 12.34
C GLU A 70 -1.46 7.18 13.62
N SER A 71 -1.49 5.85 13.55
CA SER A 71 -1.16 4.95 14.64
C SER A 71 -0.59 3.64 14.10
N GLN A 72 0.08 2.88 14.98
CA GLN A 72 0.67 1.60 14.63
C GLN A 72 -0.43 0.57 14.33
N ALA A 73 -0.50 0.10 13.09
CA ALA A 73 -1.56 -0.83 12.64
C ALA A 73 -1.25 -2.31 12.93
N LEU A 74 0.02 -2.67 13.13
CA LEU A 74 0.45 -4.03 13.48
C LEU A 74 1.50 -3.99 14.58
N ALA A 75 1.43 -4.96 15.49
CA ALA A 75 2.46 -5.25 16.48
C ALA A 75 2.92 -6.70 16.32
N GLN A 76 4.21 -6.94 16.51
CA GLN A 76 4.77 -8.30 16.52
C GLN A 76 4.17 -9.08 17.70
N LYS A 77 3.86 -10.36 17.47
CA LYS A 77 3.40 -11.27 18.52
C LYS A 77 4.55 -11.77 19.38
#